data_AF-A0A7C7Q076-F1
#
_entry.id   AF-A0A7C7Q076-F1
#
_cell.length_a   1.000
_cell.length_b   1.000
_cell.length_c   1.000
_cell.angle_alpha   90.00
_cell.angle_beta   90.00
_cell.angle_gamma   90.00
#
_symmetry.space_group_name_H-M   'P 1'
#
loop_
_entity.id
_entity.type
_entity.pdbx_description
1 polymer ?
#
loop_
_entity_poly.entity_id
_entity_poly.type
_entity_poly.pdbx_seq_one_letter_code
_entity_poly.pdbx_strand_id
1 'polypeptide(L)'
;MDIIQEIKRLEEEIRRTYEKRRDTLYNGLKRIGWDVVKPKASMFIWAKIPEIFMNYFENILKNPEKYKSFLEKYSPETLKIKNKSLPMYKFYYSPSVLFAKYMLLEGKVAMAPGIGFGEYGEGYVRLALVENEHRIRQAVRGIKRAFEKFRLNLVTE
;
A
#
# COMPACT_ATOMS: atom_id res chain seq x y z
N MET A 1 -32.16 2.28 29.93
CA MET A 1 -30.95 1.53 29.54
C MET A 1 -29.89 1.87 30.56
N ASP A 2 -29.27 0.89 31.22
CA ASP A 2 -28.17 1.18 32.15
C ASP A 2 -26.88 1.55 31.37
N ILE A 3 -25.93 2.18 32.05
CA ILE A 3 -24.66 2.64 31.43
C ILE A 3 -23.92 1.48 30.75
N ILE A 4 -24.02 0.26 31.30
CA ILE A 4 -23.34 -0.93 30.77
C ILE A 4 -23.95 -1.33 29.43
N GLN A 5 -25.28 -1.31 29.30
CA GLN A 5 -25.98 -1.60 28.06
C GLN A 5 -25.63 -0.58 26.97
N GLU A 6 -25.50 0.70 27.33
CA GLU A 6 -25.10 1.75 26.38
C GLU A 6 -23.66 1.57 25.89
N ILE A 7 -22.71 1.24 26.77
CA ILE A 7 -21.32 0.94 26.38
C ILE A 7 -21.28 -0.25 25.40
N LYS A 8 -21.99 -1.33 25.71
CA LYS A 8 -22.06 -2.52 24.82
C LYS A 8 -22.65 -2.19 23.45
N ARG A 9 -23.64 -1.30 23.38
CA ARG A 9 -24.22 -0.82 22.12
C ARG A 9 -23.19 -0.07 21.28
N LEU A 10 -22.44 0.85 21.89
CA LEU A 10 -21.39 1.63 21.21
C LEU A 10 -20.25 0.73 20.70
N GLU A 11 -19.81 -0.25 21.48
CA GLU A 11 -18.81 -1.23 21.06
C GLU A 11 -19.27 -2.04 19.84
N GLU A 12 -20.53 -2.48 19.83
CA GLU A 12 -21.14 -3.17 18.69
C GLU A 12 -21.21 -2.29 17.45
N GLU A 13 -21.55 -1.01 17.59
CA GLU A 13 -21.57 -0.05 16.48
C GLU A 13 -20.17 0.20 15.88
N ILE A 14 -19.15 0.32 16.73
CA ILE A 14 -17.75 0.43 16.30
C ILE A 14 -17.33 -0.84 15.55
N ARG A 15 -17.63 -2.03 16.10
CA ARG A 15 -17.31 -3.31 15.45
C ARG A 15 -17.98 -3.43 14.09
N ARG A 16 -19.28 -3.14 13.99
CA ARG A 16 -20.04 -3.14 12.72
C ARG A 16 -19.44 -2.16 11.70
N THR A 17 -18.99 -0.99 12.14
CA THR A 17 -18.36 0.01 11.27
C THR A 17 -17.08 -0.54 10.65
N TYR A 18 -16.17 -1.07 11.47
CA TYR A 18 -14.92 -1.65 10.96
C TYR A 18 -15.16 -2.92 10.13
N GLU A 19 -16.15 -3.73 10.46
CA GLU A 19 -16.54 -4.90 9.67
C GLU A 19 -17.03 -4.51 8.27
N LYS A 20 -17.93 -3.52 8.14
CA LYS A 20 -18.38 -3.03 6.83
C LYS A 20 -17.23 -2.47 6.00
N ARG A 21 -16.33 -1.71 6.62
CA ARG A 21 -15.13 -1.16 5.97
C ARG A 21 -14.18 -2.26 5.52
N ARG A 22 -13.91 -3.24 6.39
CA ARG A 22 -13.10 -4.44 6.08
C ARG A 22 -13.66 -5.15 4.87
N ASP A 23 -14.95 -5.46 4.88
CA ASP A 23 -15.59 -6.25 3.84
C ASP A 23 -15.63 -5.48 2.52
N THR A 24 -15.87 -4.16 2.56
CA THR A 24 -15.80 -3.29 1.38
C THR A 24 -14.41 -3.29 0.75
N LEU A 25 -13.36 -3.16 1.56
CA LEU A 25 -11.99 -3.16 1.07
C LEU A 25 -11.58 -4.55 0.57
N TYR A 26 -11.76 -5.58 1.39
CA TYR A 26 -11.42 -6.98 1.08
C TYR A 26 -12.09 -7.46 -0.22
N ASN A 27 -13.42 -7.32 -0.33
CA ASN A 27 -14.14 -7.74 -1.53
C ASN A 27 -13.74 -6.91 -2.76
N GLY A 28 -13.44 -5.63 -2.56
CA GLY A 28 -12.94 -4.74 -3.60
C GLY A 28 -11.58 -5.18 -4.16
N LEU A 29 -10.62 -5.47 -3.27
CA LEU A 29 -9.29 -5.95 -3.63
C LEU A 29 -9.34 -7.31 -4.33
N LYS A 30 -10.12 -8.25 -3.77
CA LYS A 30 -10.31 -9.58 -4.37
C LYS A 30 -10.89 -9.51 -5.78
N ARG A 31 -11.89 -8.64 -6.00
CA ARG A 31 -12.52 -8.43 -7.32
C ARG A 31 -11.56 -7.90 -8.38
N ILE A 32 -10.53 -7.14 -7.98
CA ILE A 32 -9.52 -6.61 -8.92
C ILE A 32 -8.30 -7.54 -9.06
N GLY A 33 -8.39 -8.75 -8.51
CA GLY A 33 -7.34 -9.77 -8.60
C GLY A 33 -6.19 -9.59 -7.61
N TRP A 34 -6.35 -8.78 -6.56
CA TRP A 34 -5.38 -8.70 -5.48
C TRP A 34 -5.85 -9.59 -4.33
N ASP A 35 -5.26 -10.78 -4.25
CA ASP A 35 -5.58 -11.73 -3.20
C ASP A 35 -4.96 -11.30 -1.87
N VAL A 36 -5.80 -11.11 -0.87
CA VAL A 36 -5.43 -10.64 0.47
C VAL A 36 -6.16 -11.46 1.52
N VAL A 37 -5.57 -11.62 2.70
CA VAL A 37 -6.21 -12.36 3.79
C VAL A 37 -7.26 -11.48 4.47
N LYS A 38 -8.48 -12.00 4.64
CA LYS A 38 -9.54 -11.30 5.39
C LYS A 38 -9.19 -11.29 6.89
N PRO A 39 -8.99 -10.12 7.52
CA PRO A 39 -8.64 -10.08 8.94
C PRO A 39 -9.84 -10.42 9.82
N LYS A 40 -9.61 -11.23 10.86
CA LYS A 40 -10.63 -11.60 11.86
C LYS A 40 -10.83 -10.51 12.93
N ALA A 41 -9.81 -9.70 13.18
CA ALA A 41 -9.79 -8.63 14.17
C ALA A 41 -8.82 -7.51 13.71
N SER A 42 -8.69 -6.46 14.52
CA SER A 42 -7.95 -5.22 14.21
C SER A 42 -8.57 -4.38 13.09
N MET A 43 -7.98 -3.22 12.82
CA MET A 43 -8.42 -2.25 11.82
C MET A 43 -7.53 -2.26 10.57
N PHE A 44 -6.82 -3.37 10.30
CA PHE A 44 -5.80 -3.44 9.27
C PHE A 44 -5.97 -4.65 8.35
N ILE A 45 -5.71 -4.45 7.06
CA ILE A 45 -5.43 -5.52 6.11
C ILE A 45 -3.94 -5.50 5.81
N TRP A 46 -3.29 -6.64 6.08
CA TRP A 46 -1.94 -6.91 5.62
C TRP A 46 -1.98 -7.54 4.24
N ALA A 47 -1.62 -6.75 3.22
CA ALA A 47 -1.66 -7.18 1.84
C ALA A 47 -0.26 -7.57 1.38
N LYS A 48 -0.08 -8.83 0.98
CA LYS A 48 1.14 -9.27 0.30
C LYS A 48 1.22 -8.56 -1.05
N ILE A 49 2.36 -7.95 -1.34
CA ILE A 49 2.62 -7.30 -2.62
C ILE A 49 2.66 -8.40 -3.70
N PRO A 50 1.96 -8.24 -4.83
CA PRO A 50 2.01 -9.24 -5.89
C PRO A 50 3.45 -9.41 -6.41
N GLU A 51 3.86 -10.65 -6.66
CA GLU A 51 5.24 -11.00 -7.00
C GLU A 51 5.79 -10.25 -8.21
N ILE A 52 4.94 -9.99 -9.21
CA ILE A 52 5.31 -9.20 -10.39
C ILE A 52 5.81 -7.79 -10.04
N PHE A 53 5.24 -7.15 -9.01
CA PHE A 53 5.72 -5.87 -8.52
C PHE A 53 7.01 -6.02 -7.74
N MET A 54 7.13 -7.06 -6.90
CA MET A 54 8.35 -7.34 -6.14
C MET A 54 9.54 -7.51 -7.08
N ASN A 55 9.42 -8.40 -8.07
CA ASN A 55 10.47 -8.67 -9.05
C ASN A 55 10.84 -7.40 -9.84
N TYR A 56 9.85 -6.60 -10.24
CA TYR A 56 10.09 -5.33 -10.93
C TYR A 56 10.90 -4.34 -10.07
N PHE A 57 10.51 -4.13 -8.81
CA PHE A 57 11.22 -3.21 -7.93
C PHE A 57 12.60 -3.70 -7.54
N GLU A 58 12.79 -4.99 -7.32
CA GLU A 58 14.11 -5.57 -7.11
C GLU A 58 15.04 -5.35 -8.32
N ASN A 59 14.52 -5.50 -9.53
CA ASN A 59 15.28 -5.24 -10.76
C ASN A 59 15.64 -3.76 -10.92
N ILE A 60 14.75 -2.85 -10.53
CA ILE A 60 15.05 -1.41 -10.46
C ILE A 60 16.19 -1.16 -9.46
N LEU A 61 16.11 -1.72 -8.26
CA LEU A 61 17.10 -1.49 -7.20
C LEU A 61 18.49 -2.00 -7.57
N LYS A 62 18.58 -3.07 -8.37
CA LYS A 62 19.84 -3.62 -8.89
C LYS A 62 20.46 -2.76 -10.02
N ASN A 63 19.72 -1.82 -10.60
CA ASN A 63 20.17 -1.00 -11.72
C ASN A 63 20.18 0.50 -11.36
N PRO A 64 21.35 1.12 -11.14
CA PRO A 64 21.46 2.51 -10.70
C PRO A 64 20.74 3.54 -11.60
N GLU A 65 20.79 3.37 -12.93
CA GLU A 65 20.14 4.29 -13.86
C GLU A 65 18.62 4.15 -13.82
N LYS A 66 18.10 2.91 -13.78
CA LYS A 66 16.66 2.67 -13.59
C LYS A 66 16.18 3.20 -12.25
N TYR A 67 16.97 3.01 -11.18
CA TYR A 67 16.65 3.53 -9.86
C TYR A 67 16.59 5.06 -9.85
N LYS A 68 17.58 5.72 -10.47
CA LYS A 68 17.59 7.17 -10.60
C LYS A 68 16.38 7.68 -11.39
N SER A 69 16.08 7.08 -12.54
CA SER A 69 14.89 7.42 -13.34
C SER A 69 13.59 7.22 -12.56
N PHE A 70 13.50 6.14 -11.77
CA PHE A 70 12.38 5.91 -10.88
C PHE A 70 12.25 7.02 -9.82
N LEU A 71 13.36 7.41 -9.18
CA LEU A 71 13.35 8.49 -8.19
C LEU A 71 12.96 9.84 -8.81
N GLU A 72 13.44 10.16 -10.01
CA GLU A 72 13.05 11.40 -10.72
C GLU A 72 11.54 11.48 -10.93
N LYS A 73 10.92 10.34 -11.23
CA LYS A 73 9.48 10.25 -11.48
C LYS A 73 8.63 10.19 -10.20
N TYR A 74 9.04 9.37 -9.24
CA TYR A 74 8.19 8.98 -8.09
C TYR A 74 8.67 9.53 -6.74
N SER A 75 9.85 10.13 -6.67
CA SER A 75 10.37 10.76 -5.45
C SER A 75 11.44 11.83 -5.75
N PRO A 76 11.14 12.85 -6.59
CA PRO A 76 12.12 13.85 -7.00
C PRO A 76 12.68 14.65 -5.82
N GLU A 77 11.94 14.75 -4.71
CA GLU A 77 12.41 15.32 -3.45
C GLU A 77 13.62 14.59 -2.86
N THR A 78 13.72 13.26 -3.05
CA THR A 78 14.87 12.47 -2.59
C THR A 78 16.16 12.93 -3.27
N LEU A 79 16.08 13.33 -4.54
CA LEU A 79 17.23 13.81 -5.32
C LEU A 79 17.68 15.23 -4.91
N LYS A 80 16.81 15.98 -4.24
CA LYS A 80 17.11 17.33 -3.74
C LYS A 80 17.90 17.32 -2.43
N ILE A 81 18.02 16.17 -1.76
CA ILE A 81 18.81 15.98 -0.54
C ILE A 81 20.30 15.94 -0.92
N LYS A 82 20.83 17.07 -1.40
CA LYS A 82 22.25 17.27 -1.77
C LYS A 82 23.11 17.57 -0.53
N ASN A 83 23.17 16.68 0.45
CA ASN A 83 24.29 16.70 1.40
C ASN A 83 25.36 15.72 0.94
N LYS A 84 26.45 16.31 0.41
CA LYS A 84 27.55 15.74 -0.41
C LYS A 84 28.44 14.67 0.26
N SER A 85 27.95 13.90 1.23
CA SER A 85 28.80 12.95 1.96
C SER A 85 28.16 11.58 2.20
N LEU A 86 26.91 11.36 1.79
CA LEU A 86 26.26 10.06 1.93
C LEU A 86 26.34 9.29 0.61
N PRO A 87 26.95 8.10 0.62
CA PRO A 87 27.08 7.33 -0.61
C PRO A 87 25.70 6.85 -1.07
N MET A 88 25.53 6.83 -2.39
CA MET A 88 24.28 6.53 -3.11
C MET A 88 23.57 5.26 -2.62
N TYR A 89 24.31 4.31 -2.02
CA TYR A 89 23.79 3.05 -1.51
C TYR A 89 23.04 3.12 -0.17
N LYS A 90 23.04 4.27 0.53
CA LYS A 90 22.33 4.41 1.81
C LYS A 90 20.87 4.85 1.68
N PHE A 91 20.41 5.14 0.46
CA PHE A 91 19.04 5.57 0.17
C PHE A 91 18.32 4.60 -0.77
N TYR A 92 18.61 3.29 -0.71
CA TYR A 92 17.76 2.32 -1.40
C TYR A 92 16.45 2.18 -0.63
N TYR A 93 15.37 2.67 -1.22
CA TYR A 93 14.03 2.30 -0.77
C TYR A 93 13.86 0.80 -0.92
N SER A 94 13.28 0.14 0.08
CA SER A 94 12.92 -1.27 -0.06
C SER A 94 11.78 -1.44 -1.07
N PRO A 95 11.57 -2.64 -1.64
CA PRO A 95 10.49 -2.88 -2.59
C PRO A 95 9.10 -2.46 -2.06
N SER A 96 8.81 -2.70 -0.78
CA SER A 96 7.54 -2.27 -0.17
C SER A 96 7.38 -0.75 -0.10
N VAL A 97 8.46 0.01 0.07
CA VAL A 97 8.42 1.48 -0.01
C VAL A 97 8.20 1.96 -1.44
N LEU A 98 8.87 1.35 -2.41
CA LEU A 98 8.69 1.68 -3.82
C LEU A 98 7.25 1.40 -4.27
N PHE A 99 6.69 0.25 -3.88
CA PHE A 99 5.30 -0.09 -4.14
C PHE A 99 4.33 0.91 -3.48
N ALA A 100 4.56 1.30 -2.22
CA ALA A 100 3.72 2.29 -1.53
C ALA A 100 3.76 3.67 -2.22
N LYS A 101 4.94 4.12 -2.67
CA LYS A 101 5.09 5.37 -3.44
C LYS A 101 4.39 5.30 -4.80
N TYR A 102 4.54 4.18 -5.51
CA TYR A 102 3.84 3.94 -6.77
C TYR A 102 2.32 3.98 -6.58
N MET A 103 1.80 3.31 -5.55
CA MET A 103 0.36 3.33 -5.21
C MET A 103 -0.14 4.72 -4.79
N LEU A 104 0.67 5.51 -4.09
CA LEU A 104 0.33 6.88 -3.75
C LEU A 104 0.18 7.74 -5.00
N LEU A 105 1.12 7.64 -5.95
CA LEU A 105 1.17 8.52 -7.10
C LEU A 105 0.25 8.09 -8.25
N GLU A 106 0.19 6.79 -8.56
CA GLU A 106 -0.64 6.25 -9.64
C GLU A 106 -2.03 5.84 -9.14
N GLY A 107 -2.08 5.20 -7.98
CA GLY A 107 -3.33 4.74 -7.36
C GLY A 107 -4.08 5.83 -6.60
N LYS A 108 -3.40 6.92 -6.21
CA LYS A 108 -3.92 7.93 -5.27
C LYS A 108 -4.33 7.30 -3.92
N VAL A 109 -3.59 6.28 -3.49
CA VAL A 109 -3.83 5.56 -2.23
C VAL A 109 -2.53 5.49 -1.42
N ALA A 110 -2.54 6.09 -0.23
CA ALA A 110 -1.45 5.96 0.72
C ALA A 110 -1.54 4.60 1.43
N MET A 111 -0.40 3.93 1.55
CA MET A 111 -0.26 2.64 2.22
C MET A 111 0.98 2.68 3.13
N ALA A 112 0.95 1.96 4.26
CA ALA A 112 2.15 1.86 5.08
C ALA A 112 3.04 0.74 4.54
N PRO A 113 4.32 1.00 4.19
CA PRO A 113 5.22 -0.02 3.71
C PRO A 113 5.57 -1.00 4.83
N GLY A 114 5.57 -2.29 4.53
CA GLY A 114 5.75 -3.35 5.52
C GLY A 114 7.11 -3.33 6.20
N ILE A 115 8.18 -2.90 5.51
CA ILE A 115 9.52 -2.74 6.10
C ILE A 115 9.54 -1.82 7.33
N GLY A 116 8.60 -0.86 7.40
CA GLY A 116 8.46 0.04 8.55
C GLY A 116 8.03 -0.67 9.84
N PHE A 117 7.63 -1.94 9.76
CA PHE A 117 7.25 -2.79 10.89
C PHE A 117 8.30 -3.89 11.19
N GLY A 118 9.49 -3.81 10.57
CA GLY A 118 10.56 -4.79 10.70
C GLY A 118 10.85 -5.52 9.38
N GLU A 119 12.00 -6.19 9.31
CA GLU A 119 12.50 -6.86 8.09
C GLU A 119 11.52 -7.91 7.54
N TYR A 120 10.84 -8.65 8.44
CA TYR A 120 9.81 -9.63 8.08
C TYR A 120 8.52 -9.03 7.49
N GLY A 121 8.37 -7.70 7.55
CA GLY A 121 7.28 -7.00 6.89
C GLY A 121 7.57 -6.68 5.41
N GLU A 122 8.81 -6.84 4.94
CA GLU A 122 9.12 -6.63 3.53
C GLU A 122 8.30 -7.57 2.63
N GLY A 123 7.90 -7.08 1.45
CA GLY A 123 6.92 -7.78 0.61
C GLY A 123 5.45 -7.60 1.04
N TYR A 124 5.15 -6.80 2.06
CA TYR A 124 3.79 -6.45 2.47
C TYR A 124 3.56 -4.94 2.54
N VAL A 125 2.28 -4.55 2.52
CA VAL A 125 1.81 -3.20 2.86
C VAL A 125 0.61 -3.25 3.81
N ARG A 126 0.45 -2.23 4.66
CA ARG A 126 -0.74 -2.02 5.49
C ARG A 126 -1.76 -1.16 4.79
N LEU A 127 -3.02 -1.60 4.86
CA LEU A 127 -4.18 -0.77 4.61
C LEU A 127 -4.98 -0.61 5.90
N ALA A 128 -5.20 0.63 6.33
CA ALA A 128 -5.98 0.94 7.52
C ALA A 128 -7.45 1.23 7.18
N LEU A 129 -8.37 0.71 7.99
CA LEU A 129 -9.82 0.82 7.81
C LEU A 129 -10.39 2.11 8.40
N VAL A 130 -9.69 3.23 8.21
CA VAL A 130 -10.00 4.53 8.83
C VAL A 130 -10.94 5.40 7.98
N GLU A 131 -11.01 5.12 6.69
CA GLU A 131 -11.87 5.82 5.73
C GLU A 131 -13.28 5.23 5.64
N ASN A 132 -14.24 6.02 5.18
CA ASN A 132 -15.61 5.55 4.94
C ASN A 132 -15.70 4.62 3.71
N GLU A 133 -16.81 3.89 3.57
CA GLU A 133 -16.98 2.91 2.47
C GLU A 133 -16.88 3.52 1.07
N HIS A 134 -17.34 4.76 0.86
CA HIS A 134 -17.25 5.43 -0.43
C HIS A 134 -15.80 5.73 -0.82
N ARG A 135 -15.00 6.20 0.14
CA ARG A 135 -13.56 6.44 -0.01
C ARG A 135 -12.78 5.14 -0.21
N ILE A 136 -13.15 4.09 0.51
CA ILE A 136 -12.59 2.74 0.30
C ILE A 136 -12.87 2.25 -1.13
N ARG A 137 -14.11 2.38 -1.63
CA ARG A 137 -14.45 2.02 -3.02
C ARG A 137 -13.64 2.86 -4.03
N GLN A 138 -13.42 4.14 -3.74
CA GLN A 138 -12.56 5.00 -4.56
C GLN A 138 -11.11 4.53 -4.56
N ALA A 139 -10.56 4.16 -3.39
CA ALA A 139 -9.22 3.62 -3.27
C ALA A 139 -9.06 2.33 -4.08
N VAL A 140 -10.03 1.39 -4.00
CA VAL A 140 -10.04 0.17 -4.82
C VAL A 140 -10.01 0.48 -6.32
N ARG A 141 -10.78 1.46 -6.80
CA ARG A 141 -10.72 1.90 -8.20
C ARG A 141 -9.36 2.48 -8.57
N GLY A 142 -8.75 3.24 -7.66
CA GLY A 142 -7.40 3.78 -7.82
C GLY A 142 -6.35 2.70 -7.97
N ILE A 143 -6.37 1.71 -7.07
CA ILE A 143 -5.48 0.54 -7.10
C ILE A 143 -5.66 -0.23 -8.41
N LYS A 144 -6.91 -0.46 -8.85
CA LYS A 144 -7.19 -1.13 -10.13
C LYS A 144 -6.49 -0.43 -11.31
N ARG A 145 -6.65 0.89 -11.42
CA ARG A 145 -6.00 1.67 -12.49
C ARG A 145 -4.47 1.59 -12.42
N ALA A 146 -3.90 1.62 -11.22
CA ALA A 146 -2.46 1.48 -11.04
C ALA A 146 -1.98 0.09 -11.51
N PHE A 147 -2.73 -0.98 -11.22
CA PHE A 147 -2.42 -2.34 -11.68
C PHE A 147 -2.50 -2.44 -13.21
N GLU A 148 -3.54 -1.87 -13.82
CA GLU A 148 -3.71 -1.85 -15.28
C GLU A 148 -2.58 -1.07 -15.96
N LYS A 149 -2.24 0.12 -15.45
CA LYS A 149 -1.12 0.93 -15.95
C LYS A 149 0.22 0.21 -15.82
N PHE A 150 0.46 -0.45 -14.68
CA PHE A 150 1.67 -1.23 -14.47
C PHE A 150 1.81 -2.35 -15.51
N ARG A 151 0.74 -3.11 -15.76
CA ARG A 151 0.73 -4.17 -16.77
C ARG A 151 0.98 -3.65 -18.19
N LEU A 152 0.40 -2.51 -18.55
CA LEU A 152 0.64 -1.90 -19.86
C LEU A 152 2.11 -1.53 -20.04
N ASN A 153 2.72 -0.91 -19.03
CA ASN A 153 4.13 -0.52 -19.09
C ASN A 153 5.08 -1.72 -19.25
N LEU A 154 4.77 -2.86 -18.62
CA LEU A 154 5.58 -4.08 -18.73
C LEU A 154 5.53 -4.74 -20.12
N VAL A 155 4.52 -4.44 -20.94
CA VAL A 155 4.41 -4.99 -22.31
C VAL A 155 5.10 -4.06 -23.31
N THR A 156 5.24 -2.78 -22.99
CA THR A 156 5.82 -1.76 -23.88
C THR A 156 7.32 -1.52 -23.66
N GLU A 157 7.90 -2.03 -22.57
CA GLU A 157 9.33 -1.97 -22.24
C GLU A 157 10.00 -3.33 -22.48
#